data_AF-A0A0B7MVN3-F1
#
_entry.id   AF-A0A0B7MVN3-F1
#
_cell.length_a   1.000
_cell.length_b   1.000
_cell.length_c   1.000
_cell.angle_alpha   90.00
_cell.angle_beta   90.00
_cell.angle_gamma   90.00
#
_symmetry.space_group_name_H-M   'P 1'
#
loop_
_entity.id
_entity.type
_entity.pdbx_description
1 polymer ?
#
loop_
_entity_poly.entity_id
_entity_poly.type
_entity_poly.pdbx_seq_one_letter_code
_entity_poly.pdbx_strand_id
1 'polypeptide(L)'
;MEPKARTVLYRSVSRCIPHKSFLIKFGSVETDICSFCGTGVDTLRHFLIDCPIKWQMWQTILNHYYKDYPISSEILFGTLRFLHMPRFIKDRQRYMSVIATTLWQMWNLYWLHGNQPTHTLSPASIHHFTPRVICLIDRLIPANY
;
A
#
# COMPACT_ATOMS: atom_id res chain seq x y z
N MET A 1 -11.80 -9.94 5.27
CA MET A 1 -10.49 -9.55 4.71
C MET A 1 -9.88 -10.74 3.99
N GLU A 2 -9.42 -10.54 2.76
CA GLU A 2 -8.75 -11.54 1.93
C GLU A 2 -7.47 -12.08 2.60
N PRO A 3 -7.20 -13.41 2.59
CA PRO A 3 -6.02 -13.98 3.24
C PRO A 3 -4.69 -13.40 2.75
N LYS A 4 -4.56 -13.15 1.44
CA LYS A 4 -3.35 -12.56 0.84
C LYS A 4 -3.13 -11.12 1.33
N ALA A 5 -4.20 -10.35 1.44
CA ALA A 5 -4.17 -8.99 1.98
C ALA A 5 -3.70 -8.97 3.45
N ARG A 6 -4.25 -9.89 4.26
CA ARG A 6 -3.86 -10.06 5.66
C ARG A 6 -2.38 -10.41 5.82
N THR A 7 -1.84 -11.30 4.97
CA THR A 7 -0.41 -11.68 5.01
C THR A 7 0.51 -10.49 4.74
N VAL A 8 0.20 -9.66 3.74
CA VAL A 8 1.01 -8.47 3.45
C VAL A 8 0.94 -7.46 4.60
N LEU A 9 -0.26 -7.20 5.13
CA LEU A 9 -0.42 -6.33 6.28
C LEU A 9 0.37 -6.84 7.50
N TYR A 10 0.32 -8.16 7.77
CA TYR A 10 1.07 -8.76 8.86
C TYR A 10 2.58 -8.55 8.72
N ARG A 11 3.13 -8.67 7.50
CA ARG A 11 4.55 -8.38 7.23
C ARG A 11 4.90 -6.92 7.55
N SER A 12 4.02 -5.97 7.21
CA SER A 12 4.19 -4.54 7.54
C SER A 12 4.26 -4.32 9.06
N VAL A 13 3.31 -4.89 9.80
CA VAL A 13 3.24 -4.74 11.26
C VAL A 13 4.41 -5.43 11.97
N SER A 14 4.89 -6.56 11.43
CA SER A 14 6.02 -7.31 11.99
C SER A 14 7.39 -6.72 11.61
N ARG A 15 7.44 -5.64 10.81
CA ARG A 15 8.67 -5.08 10.21
C ARG A 15 9.44 -6.09 9.32
N CYS A 16 8.74 -7.08 8.80
CA CYS A 16 9.28 -8.11 7.92
C CYS A 16 8.81 -7.92 6.47
N ILE A 17 8.35 -6.71 6.12
CA ILE A 17 7.97 -6.38 4.75
C ILE A 17 9.23 -6.00 3.97
N PRO A 18 9.61 -6.76 2.94
CA PRO A 18 10.76 -6.39 2.11
C PRO A 18 10.56 -5.00 1.50
N HIS A 19 11.57 -4.15 1.64
CA HIS A 19 11.72 -2.88 0.95
C HIS A 19 13.19 -2.74 0.58
N LYS A 20 13.54 -1.95 -0.44
CA LYS A 20 14.91 -2.01 -0.99
C LYS A 20 15.99 -1.59 0.01
N SER A 21 15.76 -0.60 0.88
CA SER A 21 16.73 -0.25 1.93
C SER A 21 16.99 -1.37 2.95
N PHE A 22 16.07 -2.33 3.08
CA PHE A 22 16.30 -3.54 3.89
C PHE A 22 17.06 -4.60 3.06
N LEU A 23 16.64 -4.82 1.82
CA LEU A 23 17.21 -5.85 0.95
C LEU A 23 18.64 -5.57 0.49
N ILE A 24 19.03 -4.30 0.33
CA ILE A 24 20.39 -3.92 -0.07
C ILE A 24 21.42 -4.39 0.97
N LYS A 25 21.04 -4.47 2.24
CA LYS A 25 21.89 -4.95 3.35
C LYS A 25 22.27 -6.43 3.20
N PHE A 26 21.50 -7.19 2.42
CA PHE A 26 21.74 -8.61 2.14
C PHE A 26 22.23 -8.85 0.71
N GLY A 27 22.55 -7.79 -0.05
CA GLY A 27 22.97 -7.90 -1.44
C GLY A 27 21.89 -8.43 -2.38
N SER A 28 20.61 -8.41 -1.98
CA SER A 28 19.50 -8.92 -2.81
C SER A 28 19.03 -7.93 -3.88
N VAL A 29 19.45 -6.66 -3.77
CA VAL A 29 19.20 -5.58 -4.75
C VAL A 29 20.43 -4.68 -4.84
N GLU A 30 20.63 -4.04 -5.98
CA GLU A 30 21.79 -3.16 -6.24
C GLU A 30 21.61 -1.72 -5.73
N THR A 31 20.35 -1.30 -5.52
CA THR A 31 20.00 0.08 -5.13
C THR A 31 18.84 0.09 -4.16
N ASP A 32 18.83 1.10 -3.28
CA ASP A 32 17.73 1.37 -2.35
C ASP A 32 16.73 2.40 -2.87
N ILE A 33 16.84 2.82 -4.14
CA ILE A 33 15.92 3.77 -4.77
C ILE A 33 14.56 3.11 -5.08
N CYS A 34 13.48 3.79 -4.70
CA CYS A 34 12.11 3.34 -4.83
C CYS A 34 11.68 3.16 -6.31
N SER A 35 11.19 1.96 -6.66
CA SER A 35 10.74 1.64 -8.02
C SER A 35 9.48 2.39 -8.48
N PHE A 36 8.77 3.07 -7.57
CA PHE A 36 7.56 3.83 -7.91
C PHE A 36 7.89 5.25 -8.35
N CYS A 37 8.66 5.99 -7.56
CA CYS A 37 8.99 7.39 -7.85
C CYS A 37 10.36 7.59 -8.49
N GLY A 38 11.26 6.60 -8.40
CA GLY A 38 12.61 6.67 -8.98
C GLY A 38 13.57 7.64 -8.28
N THR A 39 13.15 8.31 -7.20
CA THR A 39 13.93 9.39 -6.58
C THR A 39 14.14 9.25 -5.07
N GLY A 40 13.22 8.59 -4.36
CA GLY A 40 13.29 8.44 -2.90
C GLY A 40 13.97 7.16 -2.46
N VAL A 41 14.66 7.21 -1.31
CA VAL A 41 15.16 6.02 -0.62
C VAL A 41 13.97 5.20 -0.11
N ASP A 42 13.90 3.93 -0.51
CA ASP A 42 12.81 3.00 -0.22
C ASP A 42 12.93 2.40 1.19
N THR A 43 12.83 3.28 2.18
CA THR A 43 12.67 2.93 3.59
C THR A 43 11.30 2.31 3.84
N LEU A 44 11.10 1.67 4.99
CA LEU A 44 9.78 1.13 5.39
C LEU A 44 8.65 2.17 5.27
N ARG A 45 8.90 3.41 5.72
CA ARG A 45 7.88 4.46 5.68
C ARG A 45 7.60 4.94 4.25
N HIS A 46 8.65 5.07 3.44
CA HIS A 46 8.52 5.40 2.02
C HIS A 46 7.81 4.31 1.22
N PHE A 47 8.12 3.05 1.50
CA PHE A 47 7.50 1.89 0.91
C PHE A 47 5.98 1.86 1.18
N LEU A 48 5.57 2.18 2.40
CA LEU A 48 4.17 2.15 2.81
C LEU A 48 3.40 3.40 2.36
N ILE A 49 3.97 4.61 2.54
CA ILE A 49 3.21 5.87 2.43
C ILE A 49 3.99 7.01 1.79
N ASP A 50 5.21 7.34 2.22
CA ASP A 50 5.83 8.64 1.84
C ASP A 50 6.23 8.72 0.35
N CYS A 51 6.17 7.61 -0.40
CA CYS A 51 6.32 7.66 -1.84
C CYS A 51 5.17 8.48 -2.46
N PRO A 52 5.44 9.58 -3.20
CA PRO A 52 4.38 10.47 -3.71
C PRO A 52 3.39 9.76 -4.64
N ILE A 53 3.88 8.82 -5.46
CA ILE A 53 3.02 8.01 -6.33
C ILE A 53 2.11 7.09 -5.52
N LYS A 54 2.62 6.42 -4.48
CA LYS A 54 1.80 5.57 -3.60
C LYS A 54 0.82 6.42 -2.79
N TRP A 55 1.24 7.59 -2.33
CA TRP A 55 0.36 8.50 -1.61
C TRP A 55 -0.81 8.97 -2.49
N GLN A 56 -0.56 9.32 -3.75
CA GLN A 56 -1.63 9.67 -4.69
C GLN A 56 -2.62 8.51 -4.89
N MET A 57 -2.12 7.28 -5.01
CA MET A 57 -2.97 6.09 -5.08
C MET A 57 -3.79 5.89 -3.79
N TRP A 58 -3.16 6.06 -2.62
CA TRP A 58 -3.86 6.01 -1.33
C TRP A 58 -4.96 7.05 -1.24
N GLN A 59 -4.66 8.31 -1.55
CA GLN A 59 -5.64 9.39 -1.58
C GLN A 59 -6.81 9.07 -2.48
N THR A 60 -6.57 8.50 -3.66
CA THR A 60 -7.63 8.14 -4.59
C THR A 60 -8.57 7.06 -4.01
N ILE A 61 -8.01 6.02 -3.39
CA ILE A 61 -8.80 4.96 -2.74
C ILE A 61 -9.53 5.50 -1.50
N LEU A 62 -8.86 6.29 -0.67
CA LEU A 62 -9.44 6.88 0.54
C LEU A 62 -10.57 7.84 0.19
N ASN A 63 -10.41 8.68 -0.84
CA ASN A 63 -11.46 9.57 -1.32
C ASN A 63 -12.67 8.80 -1.88
N HIS A 64 -12.47 7.58 -2.40
CA HIS A 64 -13.56 6.76 -2.90
C HIS A 64 -14.39 6.14 -1.77
N TYR A 65 -13.75 5.54 -0.76
CA TYR A 65 -14.44 4.80 0.31
C TYR A 65 -14.69 5.62 1.60
N TYR A 66 -13.92 6.68 1.81
CA TYR A 66 -13.83 7.42 3.06
C TYR A 66 -13.73 8.94 2.84
N LYS A 67 -14.38 9.47 1.79
CA LYS A 67 -14.35 10.88 1.39
C LYS A 67 -14.54 11.87 2.56
N ASP A 68 -15.45 11.56 3.46
CA ASP A 68 -15.84 12.45 4.56
C ASP A 68 -15.01 12.23 5.83
N TYR A 69 -14.00 11.35 5.78
CA TYR A 69 -13.13 11.05 6.91
C TYR A 69 -11.76 11.73 6.75
N PRO A 70 -11.24 12.39 7.79
CA PRO A 70 -9.96 13.10 7.73
C PRO A 70 -8.77 12.12 7.89
N ILE A 71 -8.56 11.23 6.91
CA ILE A 71 -7.49 10.22 6.96
C ILE A 71 -6.20 10.82 6.38
N SER A 72 -5.30 11.27 7.25
CA SER A 72 -3.97 11.76 6.88
C SER A 72 -2.97 10.63 6.64
N SER A 73 -1.78 10.99 6.14
CA SER A 73 -0.67 10.05 5.92
C SER A 73 -0.21 9.39 7.23
N GLU A 74 -0.26 10.13 8.34
CA GLU A 74 0.13 9.73 9.68
C GLU A 74 -0.88 8.75 10.26
N ILE A 75 -2.17 9.03 10.06
CA ILE A 75 -3.25 8.14 10.48
C ILE A 75 -3.13 6.81 9.74
N LEU A 76 -2.98 6.86 8.40
CA LEU A 76 -2.80 5.66 7.60
C LEU A 76 -1.52 4.91 7.98
N PHE A 77 -0.44 5.62 8.31
CA PHE A 77 0.81 5.01 8.76
C PHE A 77 0.59 4.26 10.08
N GLY A 78 -0.11 4.89 11.02
CA GLY A 78 -0.55 4.30 12.27
C GLY A 78 -1.29 2.98 12.06
N THR A 79 -2.24 2.97 11.12
CA THR A 79 -2.99 1.76 10.73
C THR A 79 -2.06 0.69 10.16
N LEU A 80 -1.24 1.02 9.15
CA LEU A 80 -0.41 0.06 8.42
C LEU A 80 0.74 -0.51 9.25
N ARG A 81 1.29 0.29 10.16
CA ARG A 81 2.48 -0.05 10.93
C ARG A 81 2.15 -0.61 12.30
N PHE A 82 1.10 -0.09 12.95
CA PHE A 82 0.79 -0.38 14.35
C PHE A 82 -0.65 -0.88 14.57
N LEU A 83 -1.43 -1.05 13.51
CA LEU A 83 -2.86 -1.39 13.58
C LEU A 83 -3.67 -0.39 14.41
N HIS A 84 -3.20 0.87 14.49
CA HIS A 84 -3.94 1.92 15.17
C HIS A 84 -5.24 2.21 14.43
N MET A 85 -6.37 1.92 15.07
CA MET A 85 -7.69 2.16 14.50
C MET A 85 -8.12 3.60 14.76
N PRO A 86 -8.41 4.41 13.74
CA PRO A 86 -8.94 5.75 13.95
C PRO A 86 -10.32 5.67 14.62
N ARG A 87 -10.51 6.41 15.71
CA ARG A 87 -11.73 6.32 16.54
C ARG A 87 -13.01 6.67 15.78
N PHE A 88 -12.91 7.53 14.77
CA PHE A 88 -14.04 7.95 13.94
C PHE A 88 -14.50 6.89 12.94
N ILE A 89 -13.71 5.85 12.68
CA ILE A 89 -14.09 4.74 11.79
C ILE A 89 -15.01 3.78 12.54
N LYS A 90 -16.30 3.77 12.15
CA LYS A 90 -17.31 2.88 12.73
C LYS A 90 -17.14 1.44 12.24
N ASP A 91 -17.11 1.25 10.92
CA ASP A 91 -16.92 -0.08 10.31
C ASP A 91 -15.42 -0.41 10.19
N ARG A 92 -14.87 -0.94 11.27
CA ARG A 92 -13.45 -1.32 11.38
C ARG A 92 -13.09 -2.45 10.41
N GLN A 93 -14.00 -3.40 10.19
CA GLN A 93 -13.72 -4.56 9.35
C GLN A 93 -13.63 -4.15 7.88
N ARG A 94 -14.54 -3.30 7.41
CA ARG A 94 -14.47 -2.72 6.06
C ARG A 94 -13.23 -1.87 5.89
N TYR A 95 -12.92 -0.99 6.85
CA TYR A 95 -11.71 -0.16 6.82
C TYR A 95 -10.44 -0.99 6.70
N MET A 96 -10.25 -1.97 7.59
CA MET A 96 -9.07 -2.84 7.51
C MET A 96 -9.03 -3.62 6.20
N SER A 97 -10.18 -4.06 5.68
CA SER A 97 -10.22 -4.81 4.43
C SER A 97 -9.86 -3.93 3.22
N VAL A 98 -10.32 -2.68 3.16
CA VAL A 98 -9.92 -1.70 2.14
C VAL A 98 -8.42 -1.44 2.21
N ILE A 99 -7.92 -1.06 3.40
CA ILE A 99 -6.51 -0.73 3.59
C ILE A 99 -5.59 -1.93 3.28
N ALA A 100 -5.89 -3.11 3.83
CA ALA A 100 -5.06 -4.30 3.59
C ALA A 100 -5.08 -4.73 2.12
N THR A 101 -6.24 -4.64 1.45
CA THR A 101 -6.35 -5.01 0.04
C THR A 101 -5.56 -4.06 -0.84
N THR A 102 -5.68 -2.75 -0.62
CA THR A 102 -4.89 -1.75 -1.35
C THR A 102 -3.40 -1.95 -1.13
N LEU A 103 -2.95 -2.15 0.12
CA LEU A 103 -1.54 -2.44 0.41
C LEU A 103 -1.06 -3.68 -0.34
N TRP A 104 -1.84 -4.76 -0.35
CA TRP A 104 -1.49 -5.98 -1.07
C TRP A 104 -1.42 -5.78 -2.57
N GLN A 105 -2.30 -4.97 -3.16
CA GLN A 105 -2.24 -4.67 -4.58
C GLN A 105 -1.04 -3.80 -4.92
N MET A 106 -0.70 -2.81 -4.07
CA MET A 106 0.53 -2.03 -4.22
C MET A 106 1.77 -2.91 -4.08
N TRP A 107 1.77 -3.84 -3.12
CA TRP A 107 2.81 -4.84 -2.93
C TRP A 107 2.99 -5.70 -4.19
N ASN A 108 1.91 -6.25 -4.73
CA ASN A 108 1.98 -7.03 -5.97
C ASN A 108 2.55 -6.17 -7.09
N LEU A 109 2.08 -4.93 -7.26
CA LEU A 109 2.57 -4.04 -8.31
C LEU A 109 4.06 -3.74 -8.13
N TYR A 110 4.51 -3.54 -6.89
CA TYR A 110 5.91 -3.31 -6.56
C TYR A 110 6.80 -4.47 -7.00
N TRP A 111 6.42 -5.71 -6.67
CA TRP A 111 7.26 -6.88 -6.92
C TRP A 111 7.03 -7.56 -8.27
N LEU A 112 5.84 -7.45 -8.86
CA LEU A 112 5.57 -7.85 -10.26
C LEU A 112 6.46 -7.09 -11.24
N HIS A 113 6.89 -5.88 -10.88
CA HIS A 113 7.74 -5.03 -11.72
C HIS A 113 9.22 -5.01 -11.32
N GLY A 114 9.68 -5.71 -10.28
CA GLY A 114 11.10 -5.56 -9.90
C GLY A 114 11.65 -6.50 -8.84
N ASN A 115 12.12 -7.67 -9.28
CA ASN A 115 13.43 -8.17 -8.83
C ASN A 115 14.58 -7.55 -9.65
N GLN A 116 14.29 -6.60 -10.55
CA GLN A 116 15.29 -5.87 -11.33
C GLN A 116 15.48 -4.44 -10.78
N PRO A 117 16.72 -3.99 -10.58
CA PRO A 117 17.03 -2.75 -9.84
C PRO A 117 16.66 -1.46 -10.59
N THR A 118 16.42 -1.51 -11.91
CA THR A 118 16.39 -0.33 -12.80
C THR A 118 14.99 0.09 -13.31
N HIS A 119 13.94 -0.66 -13.00
CA HIS A 119 12.64 -0.45 -13.64
C HIS A 119 11.75 0.50 -12.82
N THR A 120 11.56 1.73 -13.31
CA THR A 120 10.48 2.61 -12.85
C THR A 120 9.14 2.05 -13.34
N LEU A 121 8.10 2.11 -12.50
CA LEU A 121 6.76 1.70 -12.93
C LEU A 121 6.29 2.50 -14.15
N SER A 122 5.69 1.82 -15.12
CA SER A 122 5.13 2.50 -16.29
C SER A 122 3.94 3.37 -15.86
N PRO A 123 3.75 4.56 -16.48
CA PRO A 123 2.59 5.41 -16.21
C PRO A 123 1.26 4.69 -16.45
N ALA A 124 1.22 3.79 -17.43
CA ALA A 124 0.05 2.97 -17.72
C ALA A 124 -0.30 2.03 -16.56
N SER A 125 0.67 1.34 -15.95
CA SER A 125 0.43 0.48 -14.79
C SER A 125 -0.12 1.27 -13.60
N ILE A 126 0.38 2.49 -13.40
CA ILE A 126 -0.09 3.41 -12.34
C ILE A 126 -1.54 3.84 -12.62
N HIS A 127 -1.86 4.22 -13.86
CA HIS A 127 -3.19 4.67 -14.25
C HIS A 127 -4.26 3.57 -14.08
N HIS A 128 -3.94 2.33 -14.44
CA HIS A 128 -4.89 1.21 -14.32
C HIS A 128 -4.99 0.63 -12.90
N PHE A 129 -4.11 1.04 -11.97
CA PHE A 129 -4.08 0.51 -10.61
C PHE A 129 -5.41 0.76 -9.88
N THR A 130 -5.79 2.03 -9.73
CA THR A 130 -6.97 2.44 -8.94
C THR A 130 -8.26 1.75 -9.39
N PRO A 131 -8.70 1.81 -10.66
CA PRO A 131 -9.97 1.20 -11.07
C PRO A 131 -9.97 -0.31 -10.83
N ARG A 132 -8.83 -0.98 -11.02
CA ARG A 132 -8.69 -2.41 -10.74
C ARG A 132 -8.83 -2.72 -9.26
N VAL A 133 -8.21 -1.92 -8.39
CA VAL A 133 -8.29 -2.11 -6.93
C VAL A 133 -9.68 -1.84 -6.39
N ILE A 134 -10.36 -0.78 -6.84
CA ILE A 134 -11.76 -0.51 -6.48
C ILE A 134 -12.64 -1.69 -6.87
N CYS A 135 -12.56 -2.13 -8.12
CA CYS A 135 -13.34 -3.27 -8.61
C CYS A 135 -13.09 -4.55 -7.79
N LEU A 136 -11.83 -4.80 -7.38
CA LEU A 136 -11.49 -5.93 -6.52
C LEU A 136 -12.09 -5.78 -5.12
N ILE A 137 -11.97 -4.60 -4.51
CA ILE A 137 -12.51 -4.33 -3.16
C ILE A 137 -14.03 -4.50 -3.15
N ASP A 138 -14.73 -3.96 -4.14
CA ASP A 138 -16.20 -4.03 -4.21
C ASP A 138 -16.70 -5.46 -4.35
N ARG A 139 -15.95 -6.33 -5.05
CA ARG A 139 -16.25 -7.78 -5.12
C ARG A 139 -16.00 -8.50 -3.80
N LEU A 140 -14.96 -8.12 -3.07
CA LEU A 140 -14.54 -8.77 -1.82
C LEU A 140 -15.33 -8.27 -0.60
N ILE A 141 -15.88 -7.06 -0.67
CA ILE A 141 -16.64 -6.42 0.39
C ILE A 141 -17.93 -5.87 -0.24
N PRO A 142 -18.94 -6.73 -0.47
CA PRO A 142 -20.23 -6.24 -0.93
C PRO A 142 -20.76 -5.20 0.07
N ALA A 143 -21.38 -4.14 -0.44
CA ALA A 143 -22.06 -3.18 0.41
C ALA A 143 -23.15 -3.93 1.18
N ASN A 144 -23.01 -4.03 2.50
CA ASN A 144 -24.11 -4.50 3.34
C ASN A 144 -25.28 -3.52 3.11
N TYR A 145 -26.41 -4.05 2.63
CA TYR A 145 -27.68 -3.34 2.52
C TYR A 145 -28.21 -2.95 3.90
#